data_AF-A0A1S1J2P2-F1
#
_entry.id   AF-A0A1S1J2P2-F1
#
_cell.length_a   1.000
_cell.length_b   1.000
_cell.length_c   1.000
_cell.angle_alpha   90.00
_cell.angle_beta   90.00
_cell.angle_gamma   90.00
#
_symmetry.space_group_name_H-M   'P 1'
#
loop_
_entity.id
_entity.type
_entity.pdbx_description
1 polymer ?
#
loop_
_entity_poly.entity_id
_entity_poly.type
_entity_poly.pdbx_seq_one_letter_code
_entity_poly.pdbx_strand_id
1 'polypeptide(L)'
;MNSRRSIKNLVIQLVSYLYVLLFVYAAISKLLDFENFHVQLSQSPLLSAFSSWIAVLVPIAELLTAILLITSRFRLWGLYFSLILMEMFTVYIFIILHFSSFIPCSCGGVLEKMSWNVHLLFNLTFIILAVLTILLSSNGGERKYTFKSYLKPVRLICFCLVFSVVSVTLLFLSSENIMHYNNPFIRRYPVHAAEFIYEIDLKFNSYYFAGSDEKKVYLGNYTNPSQVLLIDNKNKQIKRVRISFSPNKIPFKNISIAVRDSSFYLFDGSVPKYFQGSLKNWKINNDFDGFPYFTKALPLDDFSAVFRSNNAKNAANVLGIYNTSDTSGRIKYKRDLLERQTDGIFDTDGMLLYSPKLKKIVYLYYYRNEFIIADKLGNLSYRGHTIDTIKNVKIKTASLNNDKERTISSPVYIVNAHSAVYQNLLFVNSKIKGKNEIDKLWERSSIIDLYDIKTNKYLLSFPVYHIGKKRLRSLTITEENLYALIDKTLVVYKFSDIIKKEISSH
;
A
#
# COMPACT_ATOMS: atom_id res chain seq x y z
N MET A 1 -59.47 -9.22 30.51
CA MET A 1 -58.09 -9.77 30.55
C MET A 1 -57.58 -10.29 29.19
N ASN A 2 -58.44 -10.75 28.27
CA ASN A 2 -58.01 -11.31 26.96
C ASN A 2 -57.46 -10.31 25.93
N SER A 3 -57.96 -9.06 25.89
CA SER A 3 -57.52 -8.06 24.90
C SER A 3 -56.04 -7.65 25.05
N ARG A 4 -55.56 -7.40 26.28
CA ARG A 4 -54.14 -7.03 26.53
C ARG A 4 -53.14 -8.13 26.15
N ARG A 5 -53.52 -9.40 26.31
CA ARG A 5 -52.68 -10.56 25.93
C ARG A 5 -52.60 -10.70 24.40
N SER A 6 -53.69 -10.38 23.70
CA SER A 6 -53.74 -10.33 22.24
C SER A 6 -52.88 -9.22 21.65
N ILE A 7 -53.00 -7.98 22.16
CA ILE A 7 -52.22 -6.82 21.70
C ILE A 7 -50.71 -7.06 21.88
N LYS A 8 -50.30 -7.59 23.02
CA LYS A 8 -48.89 -7.92 23.29
C LYS A 8 -48.32 -8.92 22.28
N ASN A 9 -49.06 -9.99 22.00
CA ASN A 9 -48.63 -11.01 21.04
C ASN A 9 -48.60 -10.45 19.61
N LEU A 10 -49.53 -9.57 19.26
CA LEU A 10 -49.54 -8.86 17.98
C LEU A 10 -48.30 -7.99 17.82
N VAL A 11 -47.95 -7.18 18.84
CA VAL A 11 -46.74 -6.34 18.80
C VAL A 11 -45.48 -7.19 18.62
N ILE A 12 -45.34 -8.30 19.38
CA ILE A 12 -44.20 -9.20 19.24
C ILE A 12 -44.12 -9.80 17.83
N GLN A 13 -45.26 -10.20 17.25
CA GLN A 13 -45.32 -10.72 15.88
C GLN A 13 -44.94 -9.66 14.84
N LEU A 14 -45.50 -8.45 14.95
CA LEU A 14 -45.21 -7.35 14.04
C LEU A 14 -43.73 -6.98 14.04
N VAL A 15 -43.12 -6.83 15.23
CA VAL A 15 -41.67 -6.55 15.32
C VAL A 15 -40.85 -7.73 14.77
N SER A 16 -41.25 -8.97 15.04
CA SER A 16 -40.55 -10.14 14.50
C SER A 16 -40.61 -10.19 12.98
N TYR A 17 -41.77 -9.90 12.37
CA TYR A 17 -41.90 -9.85 10.91
C TYR A 17 -41.14 -8.68 10.28
N LEU A 18 -41.03 -7.55 10.98
CA LEU A 18 -40.17 -6.44 10.55
C LEU A 18 -38.70 -6.86 10.47
N TYR A 19 -38.19 -7.59 11.47
CA TYR A 19 -36.85 -8.16 11.43
C TYR A 19 -36.67 -9.22 10.34
N VAL A 20 -37.67 -10.07 10.12
CA VAL A 20 -37.65 -11.06 9.04
C VAL A 20 -37.50 -10.38 7.69
N LEU A 21 -38.32 -9.36 7.42
CA LEU A 21 -38.23 -8.59 6.17
C LEU A 21 -36.83 -7.99 6.00
N LEU A 22 -36.29 -7.39 7.06
CA LEU A 22 -34.98 -6.75 7.04
C LEU A 22 -33.85 -7.74 6.77
N PHE A 23 -33.78 -8.86 7.50
CA PHE A 23 -32.71 -9.83 7.33
C PHE A 23 -32.81 -10.62 6.02
N VAL A 24 -34.01 -10.97 5.58
CA VAL A 24 -34.20 -11.63 4.28
C VAL A 24 -33.77 -10.70 3.15
N TYR A 25 -34.19 -9.44 3.18
CA TYR A 25 -33.77 -8.45 2.20
C TYR A 25 -32.24 -8.28 2.19
N ALA A 26 -31.64 -8.08 3.38
CA ALA A 26 -30.21 -7.88 3.54
C ALA A 26 -29.39 -9.08 3.08
N ALA A 27 -29.84 -10.31 3.36
CA ALA A 27 -29.14 -11.53 2.97
C ALA A 27 -29.25 -11.79 1.46
N ILE A 28 -30.46 -11.68 0.89
CA ILE A 28 -30.68 -11.92 -0.54
C ILE A 28 -29.91 -10.89 -1.37
N SER A 29 -29.91 -9.62 -0.99
CA SER A 29 -29.12 -8.59 -1.69
C SER A 29 -27.63 -8.91 -1.71
N LYS A 30 -27.07 -9.47 -0.63
CA LYS A 30 -25.66 -9.88 -0.56
C LYS A 30 -25.38 -11.14 -1.38
N LEU A 31 -26.31 -12.09 -1.41
CA LEU A 31 -26.16 -13.32 -2.18
C LEU A 31 -26.27 -13.10 -3.70
N LEU A 32 -27.15 -12.19 -4.13
CA LEU A 32 -27.31 -11.83 -5.53
C LEU A 32 -26.08 -11.12 -6.11
N ASP A 33 -25.37 -10.35 -5.28
CA ASP A 33 -24.15 -9.63 -5.67
C ASP A 33 -22.97 -10.00 -4.75
N PHE A 34 -22.73 -11.31 -4.65
CA PHE A 34 -21.76 -11.87 -3.70
C PHE A 34 -20.32 -11.43 -3.99
N GLU A 35 -19.95 -11.29 -5.26
CA GLU A 35 -18.61 -10.85 -5.64
C GLU A 35 -18.32 -9.43 -5.15
N ASN A 36 -19.23 -8.48 -5.40
CA ASN A 36 -19.06 -7.10 -4.93
C ASN A 36 -19.11 -7.03 -3.40
N PHE A 37 -20.01 -7.79 -2.76
CA PHE A 37 -20.05 -7.86 -1.29
C PHE A 37 -18.72 -8.36 -0.70
N HIS A 38 -18.15 -9.44 -1.26
CA HIS A 38 -16.85 -9.96 -0.82
C HIS A 38 -15.71 -8.96 -1.05
N VAL A 39 -15.69 -8.27 -2.21
CA VAL A 39 -14.69 -7.23 -2.49
C VAL A 39 -14.82 -6.07 -1.51
N GLN A 40 -16.04 -5.61 -1.22
CA GLN A 40 -16.28 -4.54 -0.24
C GLN A 40 -15.80 -4.94 1.17
N LEU A 41 -16.09 -6.17 1.61
CA LEU A 41 -15.58 -6.70 2.87
C LEU A 41 -14.05 -6.78 2.89
N SER A 42 -13.44 -7.13 1.76
CA SER A 42 -11.97 -7.19 1.64
C SER A 42 -11.29 -5.83 1.75
N GLN A 43 -12.02 -4.75 1.46
CA GLN A 43 -11.54 -3.37 1.55
C GLN A 43 -11.79 -2.76 2.93
N SER A 44 -12.66 -3.37 3.74
CA SER A 44 -12.92 -2.93 5.12
C SER A 44 -11.73 -3.26 6.01
N PRO A 45 -11.09 -2.28 6.68
CA PRO A 45 -9.90 -2.52 7.52
C PRO A 45 -10.12 -3.56 8.63
N LEU A 46 -11.34 -3.62 9.14
CA LEU A 46 -11.73 -4.54 10.21
C LEU A 46 -11.96 -5.97 9.69
N LEU A 47 -12.39 -6.13 8.44
CA LEU A 47 -12.86 -7.42 7.90
C LEU A 47 -11.95 -7.98 6.81
N SER A 48 -10.96 -7.23 6.32
CA SER A 48 -10.12 -7.61 5.18
C SER A 48 -9.42 -8.95 5.35
N ALA A 49 -8.83 -9.20 6.52
CA ALA A 49 -8.15 -10.46 6.86
C ALA A 49 -9.10 -11.68 6.88
N PHE A 50 -10.39 -11.43 7.05
CA PHE A 50 -11.43 -12.41 7.33
C PHE A 50 -12.54 -12.41 6.28
N SER A 51 -12.39 -11.62 5.20
CA SER A 51 -13.48 -11.30 4.27
C SER A 51 -14.08 -12.55 3.63
N SER A 52 -13.27 -13.57 3.34
CA SER A 52 -13.72 -14.78 2.65
C SER A 52 -14.72 -15.59 3.45
N TRP A 53 -14.51 -15.79 4.76
CA TRP A 53 -15.47 -16.53 5.57
C TRP A 53 -16.60 -15.65 6.09
N ILE A 54 -16.34 -14.36 6.39
CA ILE A 54 -17.37 -13.41 6.82
C ILE A 54 -18.39 -13.16 5.70
N ALA A 55 -17.96 -13.11 4.44
CA ALA A 55 -18.85 -12.94 3.29
C ALA A 55 -19.90 -14.07 3.20
N VAL A 56 -19.56 -15.28 3.63
CA VAL A 56 -20.47 -16.42 3.66
C VAL A 56 -21.27 -16.47 4.96
N LEU A 57 -20.61 -16.22 6.09
CA LEU A 57 -21.24 -16.34 7.42
C LEU A 57 -22.37 -15.33 7.64
N VAL A 58 -22.19 -14.08 7.18
CA VAL A 58 -23.16 -13.00 7.44
C VAL A 58 -24.52 -13.30 6.79
N PRO A 59 -24.65 -13.55 5.47
CA PRO A 59 -25.94 -13.89 4.86
C PRO A 59 -26.58 -15.15 5.47
N ILE A 60 -25.78 -16.16 5.83
CA ILE A 60 -26.28 -17.38 6.49
C ILE A 60 -26.86 -17.05 7.87
N ALA A 61 -26.15 -16.26 8.68
CA ALA A 61 -26.63 -15.86 10.01
C ALA A 61 -27.91 -15.00 9.92
N GLU A 62 -28.01 -14.13 8.93
CA GLU A 62 -29.21 -13.32 8.65
C GLU A 62 -30.42 -14.22 8.30
N LEU A 63 -30.26 -15.17 7.38
CA LEU A 63 -31.33 -16.10 7.00
C LEU A 63 -31.74 -17.05 8.14
N LEU A 64 -30.77 -17.59 8.89
CA LEU A 64 -31.04 -18.43 10.06
C LEU A 64 -31.82 -17.63 11.12
N THR A 65 -31.45 -16.38 11.37
CA THR A 65 -32.17 -15.50 12.30
C THR A 65 -33.60 -15.25 11.84
N ALA A 66 -33.81 -15.01 10.55
CA ALA A 66 -35.16 -14.87 9.98
C ALA A 66 -36.01 -16.15 10.18
N ILE A 67 -35.45 -17.33 9.96
CA ILE A 67 -36.13 -18.62 10.19
C ILE A 67 -36.52 -18.80 11.66
N LEU A 68 -35.62 -18.44 12.59
CA LEU A 68 -35.90 -18.51 14.03
C LEU A 68 -37.04 -17.55 14.44
N LEU A 69 -37.12 -16.36 13.84
CA LEU A 69 -38.16 -15.36 14.13
C LEU A 69 -39.54 -15.76 13.61
N ILE A 70 -39.61 -16.38 12.43
CA ILE A 70 -40.85 -16.92 11.85
C ILE A 70 -41.40 -18.04 12.73
N THR A 71 -40.51 -18.92 13.23
CA THR A 71 -40.91 -20.09 14.01
C THR A 71 -41.31 -19.70 15.43
N SER A 72 -42.61 -19.81 15.75
CA SER A 72 -43.18 -19.37 17.04
C SER A 72 -42.44 -19.89 18.28
N ARG A 73 -41.97 -21.15 18.24
CA ARG A 73 -41.19 -21.78 19.32
C ARG A 73 -39.81 -21.16 19.54
N PHE A 74 -39.18 -20.67 18.48
CA PHE A 74 -37.80 -20.16 18.51
C PHE A 74 -37.71 -18.64 18.45
N ARG A 75 -38.84 -17.93 18.35
CA ARG A 75 -38.89 -16.47 18.19
C ARG A 75 -38.08 -15.69 19.22
N LEU A 76 -38.09 -16.09 20.48
CA LEU A 76 -37.31 -15.42 21.52
C LEU A 76 -35.80 -15.53 21.26
N TRP A 77 -35.32 -16.71 20.81
CA TRP A 77 -33.94 -16.89 20.39
C TRP A 77 -33.63 -16.06 19.14
N GLY A 78 -34.56 -16.04 18.17
CA GLY A 78 -34.47 -15.14 17.01
C GLY A 78 -34.26 -13.68 17.41
N LEU A 79 -35.00 -13.17 18.41
CA LEU A 79 -34.84 -11.80 18.91
C LEU A 79 -33.47 -11.55 19.58
N TYR A 80 -32.93 -12.52 20.33
CA TYR A 80 -31.56 -12.40 20.87
C TYR A 80 -30.50 -12.39 19.77
N PHE A 81 -30.64 -13.23 18.74
CA PHE A 81 -29.74 -13.20 17.58
C PHE A 81 -29.87 -11.89 16.79
N SER A 82 -31.09 -11.36 16.64
CA SER A 82 -31.32 -10.03 16.04
C SER A 82 -30.58 -8.94 16.81
N LEU A 83 -30.62 -8.97 18.15
CA LEU A 83 -29.93 -8.02 19.01
C LEU A 83 -28.42 -8.08 18.78
N ILE A 84 -27.84 -9.28 18.81
CA ILE A 84 -26.41 -9.50 18.61
C ILE A 84 -25.99 -9.01 17.21
N LEU A 85 -26.69 -9.41 16.15
CA LEU A 85 -26.33 -9.02 14.78
C LEU A 85 -26.41 -7.49 14.58
N MET A 86 -27.47 -6.85 15.06
CA MET A 86 -27.64 -5.41 14.95
C MET A 86 -26.56 -4.64 15.72
N GLU A 87 -26.22 -5.11 16.90
CA GLU A 87 -25.18 -4.49 17.71
C GLU A 87 -23.80 -4.72 17.13
N MET A 88 -23.46 -5.94 16.70
CA MET A 88 -22.19 -6.22 16.04
C MET A 88 -22.00 -5.29 14.82
N PHE A 89 -23.05 -5.11 14.02
CA PHE A 89 -23.01 -4.19 12.89
C PHE A 89 -22.90 -2.71 13.32
N THR A 90 -23.51 -2.33 14.44
CA THR A 90 -23.40 -0.98 15.03
C THR A 90 -21.99 -0.69 15.54
N VAL A 91 -21.39 -1.62 16.28
CA VAL A 91 -20.01 -1.51 16.79
C VAL A 91 -19.03 -1.46 15.61
N TYR A 92 -19.24 -2.29 14.58
CA TYR A 92 -18.47 -2.25 13.34
C TYR A 92 -18.49 -0.86 12.69
N ILE A 93 -19.68 -0.27 12.48
CA ILE A 93 -19.81 1.08 11.90
C ILE A 93 -19.13 2.11 12.81
N PHE A 94 -19.34 2.02 14.12
CA PHE A 94 -18.76 2.96 15.08
C PHE A 94 -17.23 2.94 15.04
N ILE A 95 -16.61 1.76 15.01
CA ILE A 95 -15.16 1.60 14.90
C ILE A 95 -14.65 2.19 13.58
N ILE A 96 -15.32 1.91 12.46
CA ILE A 96 -14.92 2.47 11.16
C ILE A 96 -14.95 3.99 11.16
N LEU A 97 -15.99 4.61 11.74
CA LEU A 97 -16.14 6.07 11.71
C LEU A 97 -15.13 6.80 12.61
N HIS A 98 -14.66 6.18 13.69
CA HIS A 98 -13.84 6.86 14.70
C HIS A 98 -12.39 6.37 14.78
N PHE A 99 -12.10 5.15 14.34
CA PHE A 99 -10.78 4.51 14.54
C PHE A 99 -10.15 4.00 13.23
N SER A 100 -10.91 3.92 12.13
CA SER A 100 -10.35 3.52 10.84
C SER A 100 -9.66 4.69 10.13
N SER A 101 -8.53 4.41 9.48
CA SER A 101 -7.78 5.41 8.70
C SER A 101 -8.50 5.83 7.41
N PHE A 102 -9.50 5.06 6.97
CA PHE A 102 -10.38 5.39 5.86
C PHE A 102 -11.74 4.70 5.99
N ILE A 103 -12.76 5.29 5.38
CA ILE A 103 -14.12 4.75 5.34
C ILE A 103 -14.31 4.06 3.98
N PRO A 104 -14.61 2.74 3.92
CA PRO A 104 -14.89 2.06 2.66
C PRO A 104 -16.20 2.57 2.03
N CYS A 105 -16.43 2.29 0.75
CA CYS A 105 -17.75 2.52 0.15
C CYS A 105 -18.83 1.69 0.88
N SER A 106 -20.03 2.25 1.05
CA SER A 106 -21.13 1.60 1.78
C SER A 106 -21.60 0.32 1.05
N CYS A 107 -22.09 -0.67 1.80
CA CYS A 107 -22.51 -1.97 1.27
C CYS A 107 -24.03 -2.15 1.40
N GLY A 108 -24.73 -2.46 0.30
CA GLY A 108 -25.99 -3.23 0.35
C GLY A 108 -27.23 -2.58 -0.25
N GLY A 109 -27.47 -2.75 -1.56
CA GLY A 109 -28.79 -2.54 -2.17
C GLY A 109 -29.45 -1.20 -1.83
N VAL A 110 -30.73 -1.20 -1.45
CA VAL A 110 -31.46 0.04 -1.07
C VAL A 110 -30.88 0.69 0.20
N LEU A 111 -30.23 -0.09 1.07
CA LEU A 111 -29.53 0.41 2.25
C LEU A 111 -28.21 1.11 1.88
N GLU A 112 -27.57 0.79 0.75
CA GLU A 112 -26.33 1.43 0.24
C GLU A 112 -26.47 2.95 0.04
N LYS A 113 -27.69 3.42 -0.22
CA LYS A 113 -27.98 4.84 -0.44
C LYS A 113 -28.02 5.65 0.86
N MET A 114 -27.99 5.01 2.02
CA MET A 114 -27.99 5.71 3.31
C MET A 114 -26.56 6.08 3.71
N SER A 115 -26.39 7.25 4.33
CA SER A 115 -25.10 7.62 4.90
C SER A 115 -24.79 6.81 6.16
N TRP A 116 -23.52 6.60 6.48
CA TRP A 116 -23.07 5.80 7.64
C TRP A 116 -23.72 6.22 8.97
N ASN A 117 -23.94 7.52 9.18
CA ASN A 117 -24.63 8.03 10.37
C ASN A 117 -26.12 7.65 10.40
N VAL A 118 -26.78 7.63 9.24
CA VAL A 118 -28.17 7.18 9.12
C VAL A 118 -28.28 5.67 9.38
N HIS A 119 -27.32 4.87 8.89
CA HIS A 119 -27.25 3.44 9.22
C HIS A 119 -27.06 3.21 10.73
N LEU A 120 -26.21 4.00 11.38
CA LEU A 120 -25.98 3.89 12.83
C LEU A 120 -27.28 4.15 13.60
N LEU A 121 -28.01 5.21 13.26
CA LEU A 121 -29.31 5.54 13.87
C LEU A 121 -30.37 4.46 13.59
N PHE A 122 -30.40 3.94 12.36
CA PHE A 122 -31.28 2.84 11.97
C PHE A 122 -31.03 1.61 12.84
N ASN A 123 -29.77 1.16 12.96
CA ASN A 123 -29.43 0.00 13.79
C ASN A 123 -29.75 0.24 15.27
N LEU A 124 -29.47 1.42 15.81
CA LEU A 124 -29.77 1.77 17.20
C LEU A 124 -31.28 1.66 17.48
N THR A 125 -32.11 2.12 16.55
CA THR A 125 -33.57 2.00 16.63
C THR A 125 -34.00 0.53 16.70
N PHE A 126 -33.42 -0.32 15.84
CA PHE A 126 -33.68 -1.75 15.89
C PHE A 126 -33.16 -2.38 17.21
N ILE A 127 -31.98 -2.04 17.71
CA ILE A 127 -31.49 -2.54 19.01
C ILE A 127 -32.49 -2.25 20.14
N ILE A 128 -33.03 -1.02 20.20
CA ILE A 128 -34.04 -0.64 21.18
C ILE A 128 -35.32 -1.49 21.00
N LEU A 129 -35.78 -1.68 19.75
CA LEU A 129 -36.94 -2.52 19.44
C LEU A 129 -36.74 -3.99 19.86
N ALA A 130 -35.56 -4.57 19.63
CA ALA A 130 -35.22 -5.92 20.11
C ALA A 130 -35.28 -6.00 21.64
N VAL A 131 -34.62 -5.08 22.35
CA VAL A 131 -34.60 -5.05 23.82
C VAL A 131 -36.02 -4.97 24.39
N LEU A 132 -36.83 -4.03 23.89
CA LEU A 132 -38.22 -3.86 24.33
C LEU A 132 -39.04 -5.13 24.04
N THR A 133 -38.87 -5.73 22.86
CA THR A 133 -39.63 -6.93 22.46
C THR A 133 -39.22 -8.16 23.28
N ILE A 134 -37.93 -8.31 23.64
CA ILE A 134 -37.43 -9.38 24.51
C ILE A 134 -38.02 -9.25 25.92
N LEU A 135 -37.99 -8.04 26.48
CA LEU A 135 -38.55 -7.76 27.81
C LEU A 135 -40.07 -7.99 27.84
N LEU A 136 -40.77 -7.58 26.78
CA LEU A 136 -42.20 -7.86 26.60
C LEU A 136 -42.44 -9.38 26.50
N SER A 137 -41.75 -10.08 25.61
CA SER A 137 -41.92 -11.53 25.37
C SER A 137 -41.68 -12.38 26.62
N SER A 138 -40.71 -11.99 27.46
CA SER A 138 -40.36 -12.72 28.69
C SER A 138 -41.40 -12.62 29.81
N ASN A 139 -42.39 -11.72 29.70
CA ASN A 139 -43.37 -11.40 30.74
C ASN A 139 -44.75 -12.10 30.53
N GLY A 140 -44.80 -13.27 29.86
CA GLY A 140 -46.04 -13.85 29.30
C GLY A 140 -46.70 -15.03 30.05
N GLY A 141 -46.06 -15.58 31.08
CA GLY A 141 -46.58 -16.73 31.86
C GLY A 141 -47.19 -16.31 33.20
N GLU A 142 -48.16 -17.06 33.70
CA GLU A 142 -48.82 -16.92 35.02
C GLU A 142 -47.87 -17.17 36.23
N ARG A 143 -46.59 -16.84 36.11
CA ARG A 143 -45.66 -16.82 37.24
C ARG A 143 -45.84 -15.48 37.94
N LYS A 144 -46.28 -15.53 39.21
CA LYS A 144 -46.37 -14.39 40.13
C LYS A 144 -45.23 -13.39 39.87
N TYR A 145 -45.58 -12.14 39.57
CA TYR A 145 -44.66 -11.02 39.36
C TYR A 145 -43.65 -10.93 40.51
N THR A 146 -42.48 -11.55 40.33
CA THR A 146 -41.36 -11.50 41.25
C THR A 146 -40.20 -10.86 40.53
N PHE A 147 -39.47 -9.97 41.20
CA PHE A 147 -38.31 -9.24 40.66
C PHE A 147 -37.29 -10.16 39.94
N LYS A 148 -37.15 -11.41 40.40
CA LYS A 148 -36.32 -12.45 39.76
C LYS A 148 -36.72 -12.83 38.32
N SER A 149 -37.97 -12.58 37.90
CA SER A 149 -38.47 -12.90 36.55
C SER A 149 -37.89 -11.97 35.47
N TYR A 150 -37.65 -10.69 35.81
CA TYR A 150 -37.02 -9.71 34.91
C TYR A 150 -35.50 -9.80 34.91
N LEU A 151 -34.91 -10.32 35.99
CA LEU A 151 -33.46 -10.37 36.15
C LEU A 151 -32.78 -11.30 35.13
N LYS A 152 -33.44 -12.40 34.73
CA LYS A 152 -32.91 -13.35 33.76
C LYS A 152 -32.78 -12.76 32.34
N PRO A 153 -33.83 -12.20 31.70
CA PRO A 153 -33.70 -11.61 30.37
C PRO A 153 -32.77 -10.39 30.37
N VAL A 154 -32.78 -9.57 31.43
CA VAL A 154 -31.86 -8.42 31.54
C VAL A 154 -30.40 -8.87 31.59
N ARG A 155 -30.07 -9.89 32.39
CA ARG A 155 -28.70 -10.46 32.42
C ARG A 155 -28.27 -10.99 31.07
N LEU A 156 -29.17 -11.66 30.35
CA LEU A 156 -28.86 -12.20 29.02
C LEU A 156 -28.70 -11.08 27.98
N ILE A 157 -29.52 -10.03 28.04
CA ILE A 157 -29.34 -8.81 27.22
C ILE A 157 -27.96 -8.21 27.51
N CYS A 158 -27.60 -7.93 28.77
CA CYS A 158 -26.29 -7.37 29.10
C CYS A 158 -25.14 -8.27 28.63
N PHE A 159 -25.28 -9.58 28.75
CA PHE A 159 -24.30 -10.53 28.24
C PHE A 159 -24.17 -10.44 26.71
N CYS A 160 -25.28 -10.42 25.97
CA CYS A 160 -25.27 -10.22 24.52
C CYS A 160 -24.58 -8.89 24.15
N LEU A 161 -24.89 -7.81 24.87
CA LEU A 161 -24.31 -6.50 24.62
C LEU A 161 -22.78 -6.49 24.75
N VAL A 162 -22.30 -6.97 25.89
CA VAL A 162 -20.85 -7.09 26.15
C VAL A 162 -20.19 -8.05 25.16
N PHE A 163 -20.82 -9.19 24.87
CA PHE A 163 -20.29 -10.19 23.95
C PHE A 163 -20.10 -9.62 22.53
N SER A 164 -21.08 -8.89 21.99
CA SER A 164 -20.99 -8.28 20.66
C SER A 164 -19.83 -7.28 20.59
N VAL A 165 -19.74 -6.37 21.58
CA VAL A 165 -18.68 -5.35 21.63
C VAL A 165 -17.29 -5.98 21.73
N VAL A 166 -17.11 -6.95 22.64
CA VAL A 166 -15.82 -7.62 22.83
C VAL A 166 -15.44 -8.40 21.58
N SER A 167 -16.37 -9.14 20.98
CA SER A 167 -16.11 -9.96 19.79
C SER A 167 -15.66 -9.11 18.59
N VAL A 168 -16.37 -8.02 18.30
CA VAL A 168 -16.00 -7.12 17.18
C VAL A 168 -14.68 -6.39 17.47
N THR A 169 -14.44 -5.98 18.71
CA THR A 169 -13.19 -5.33 19.11
C THR A 169 -11.99 -6.27 18.98
N LEU A 170 -12.12 -7.52 19.42
CA LEU A 170 -11.08 -8.54 19.24
C LEU A 170 -10.82 -8.83 17.77
N LEU A 171 -11.89 -8.90 16.96
CA LEU A 171 -11.78 -9.09 15.52
C LEU A 171 -11.02 -7.92 14.86
N PHE A 172 -11.29 -6.68 15.26
CA PHE A 172 -10.58 -5.49 14.80
C PHE A 172 -9.08 -5.53 15.13
N LEU A 173 -8.74 -5.75 16.40
CA LEU A 173 -7.34 -5.79 16.83
C LEU A 173 -6.58 -6.93 16.16
N SER A 174 -7.22 -8.09 15.98
CA SER A 174 -6.66 -9.23 15.25
C SER A 174 -6.47 -8.93 13.77
N SER A 175 -7.46 -8.31 13.11
CA SER A 175 -7.36 -7.90 11.70
C SER A 175 -6.22 -6.90 11.48
N GLU A 176 -6.13 -5.85 12.30
CA GLU A 176 -5.01 -4.89 12.22
C GLU A 176 -3.67 -5.60 12.40
N ASN A 177 -3.54 -6.47 13.41
CA ASN A 177 -2.30 -7.21 13.63
C ASN A 177 -1.92 -8.09 12.42
N ILE A 178 -2.87 -8.83 11.85
CA ILE A 178 -2.64 -9.67 10.66
C ILE A 178 -2.23 -8.80 9.46
N MET A 179 -2.92 -7.69 9.24
CA MET A 179 -2.66 -6.79 8.12
C MET A 179 -1.28 -6.11 8.22
N HIS A 180 -0.82 -5.79 9.44
CA HIS A 180 0.50 -5.17 9.64
C HIS A 180 1.66 -6.18 9.62
N TYR A 181 1.47 -7.41 10.13
CA TYR A 181 2.59 -8.33 10.37
C TYR A 181 2.56 -9.64 9.56
N ASN A 182 1.39 -10.13 9.17
CA ASN A 182 1.25 -11.45 8.55
C ASN A 182 1.12 -11.41 7.02
N ASN A 183 1.14 -10.22 6.42
CA ASN A 183 1.16 -9.97 4.99
C ASN A 183 0.23 -10.90 4.16
N PRO A 184 -1.10 -10.80 4.29
CA PRO A 184 -2.05 -11.61 3.52
C PRO A 184 -2.12 -11.24 2.02
N PHE A 185 -1.23 -10.34 1.58
CA PHE A 185 -1.19 -9.74 0.24
C PHE A 185 -2.51 -9.07 -0.17
N ILE A 186 -3.17 -8.43 0.80
CA ILE A 186 -4.38 -7.62 0.59
C ILE A 186 -3.99 -6.15 0.68
N ARG A 187 -4.28 -5.38 -0.37
CA ARG A 187 -3.96 -3.94 -0.43
C ARG A 187 -5.02 -3.09 0.25
N ARG A 188 -4.57 -2.03 0.91
CA ARG A 188 -5.42 -0.99 1.50
C ARG A 188 -5.48 0.21 0.55
N TYR A 189 -6.67 0.61 0.15
CA TYR A 189 -6.87 1.76 -0.73
C TYR A 189 -7.65 2.86 0.00
N PRO A 190 -6.96 3.78 0.70
CA PRO A 190 -7.60 4.96 1.23
C PRO A 190 -8.19 5.78 0.09
N VAL A 191 -9.39 6.31 0.32
CA VAL A 191 -10.09 7.16 -0.63
C VAL A 191 -9.24 8.42 -0.88
N HIS A 192 -8.99 8.76 -2.15
CA HIS A 192 -8.22 9.94 -2.55
C HIS A 192 -6.80 10.03 -1.94
N ALA A 193 -6.08 8.91 -1.82
CA ALA A 193 -4.69 8.92 -1.32
C ALA A 193 -3.75 9.81 -2.17
N ALA A 194 -3.89 9.75 -3.49
CA ALA A 194 -3.21 10.63 -4.44
C ALA A 194 -4.13 10.97 -5.63
N GLU A 195 -4.15 12.23 -6.05
CA GLU A 195 -5.07 12.74 -7.07
C GLU A 195 -4.35 13.38 -8.23
N PHE A 196 -4.76 13.05 -9.46
CA PHE A 196 -4.21 13.67 -10.66
C PHE A 196 -4.43 15.19 -10.65
N ILE A 197 -3.37 15.96 -10.94
CA ILE A 197 -3.45 17.42 -11.03
C ILE A 197 -3.35 17.89 -12.48
N TYR A 198 -2.28 17.47 -13.16
CA TYR A 198 -1.97 17.90 -14.52
C TYR A 198 -0.94 16.98 -15.18
N GLU A 199 -0.78 17.14 -16.49
CA GLU A 199 0.23 16.48 -17.28
C GLU A 199 1.03 17.47 -18.13
N ILE A 200 2.27 17.09 -18.46
CA ILE A 200 3.18 17.85 -19.32
C ILE A 200 3.67 16.91 -20.43
N ASP A 201 3.46 17.30 -21.68
CA ASP A 201 4.07 16.62 -22.84
C ASP A 201 5.54 17.01 -22.99
N LEU A 202 6.44 16.07 -22.69
CA LEU A 202 7.88 16.25 -22.80
C LEU A 202 8.40 16.12 -24.23
N LYS A 203 7.54 15.80 -25.20
CA LYS A 203 7.82 15.53 -26.63
C LYS A 203 8.62 14.25 -26.90
N PHE A 204 9.47 13.84 -25.97
CA PHE A 204 10.34 12.67 -26.08
C PHE A 204 10.21 11.75 -24.87
N ASN A 205 10.42 10.46 -25.08
CA ASN A 205 10.39 9.44 -24.04
C ASN A 205 11.81 9.11 -23.52
N SER A 206 12.83 9.87 -23.91
CA SER A 206 14.22 9.68 -23.48
C SER A 206 14.55 10.34 -22.13
N TYR A 207 13.59 11.02 -21.50
CA TYR A 207 13.77 11.62 -20.17
C TYR A 207 13.71 10.59 -19.05
N TYR A 208 14.47 10.85 -17.98
CA TYR A 208 14.45 10.12 -16.72
C TYR A 208 14.63 11.09 -15.55
N PHE A 209 14.17 10.71 -14.35
CA PHE A 209 14.38 11.52 -13.14
C PHE A 209 15.85 11.52 -12.73
N ALA A 210 16.47 12.70 -12.70
CA ALA A 210 17.83 12.90 -12.21
C ALA A 210 17.85 13.26 -10.71
N GLY A 211 16.77 13.83 -10.17
CA GLY A 211 16.64 14.17 -8.76
C GLY A 211 15.49 15.13 -8.52
N SER A 212 15.26 15.47 -7.26
CA SER A 212 14.27 16.47 -6.84
C SER A 212 14.79 17.22 -5.60
N ASP A 213 14.36 18.47 -5.47
CA ASP A 213 14.46 19.26 -4.25
C ASP A 213 13.06 19.82 -3.88
N GLU A 214 12.98 20.65 -2.84
CA GLU A 214 11.71 21.26 -2.38
C GLU A 214 11.00 22.06 -3.48
N LYS A 215 11.75 22.65 -4.42
CA LYS A 215 11.24 23.60 -5.41
C LYS A 215 11.12 22.99 -6.81
N LYS A 216 11.94 21.99 -7.14
CA LYS A 216 12.12 21.54 -8.52
C LYS A 216 12.30 20.03 -8.64
N VAL A 217 11.80 19.51 -9.76
CA VAL A 217 12.15 18.19 -10.28
C VAL A 217 13.11 18.34 -11.45
N TYR A 218 14.16 17.53 -11.46
CA TYR A 218 15.20 17.51 -12.47
C TYR A 218 15.06 16.28 -13.34
N LEU A 219 14.98 16.47 -14.67
CA LEU A 219 15.01 15.37 -15.64
C LEU A 219 16.31 15.41 -16.45
N GLY A 220 17.02 14.29 -16.43
CA GLY A 220 18.08 14.02 -17.40
C GLY A 220 17.50 13.45 -18.70
N ASN A 221 18.32 13.37 -19.74
CA ASN A 221 17.89 12.85 -21.04
C ASN A 221 18.94 11.89 -21.62
N TYR A 222 18.55 10.64 -21.92
CA TYR A 222 19.46 9.63 -22.45
C TYR A 222 19.99 9.96 -23.86
N THR A 223 19.18 10.64 -24.68
CA THR A 223 19.56 11.04 -26.06
C THR A 223 20.33 12.35 -26.11
N ASN A 224 20.23 13.19 -25.08
CA ASN A 224 20.97 14.44 -24.97
C ASN A 224 21.45 14.66 -23.52
N PRO A 225 22.48 13.92 -23.08
CA PRO A 225 22.93 13.93 -21.70
C PRO A 225 23.57 15.25 -21.27
N SER A 226 23.82 16.20 -22.19
CA SER A 226 24.32 17.53 -21.83
C SER A 226 23.20 18.48 -21.34
N GLN A 227 21.93 18.09 -21.51
CA GLN A 227 20.78 18.90 -21.16
C GLN A 227 20.04 18.35 -19.94
N VAL A 228 19.63 19.25 -19.07
CA VAL A 228 18.78 18.96 -17.91
C VAL A 228 17.53 19.82 -17.98
N LEU A 229 16.38 19.20 -17.82
CA LEU A 229 15.09 19.88 -17.71
C LEU A 229 14.77 20.11 -16.24
N LEU A 230 14.47 21.35 -15.87
CA LEU A 230 14.05 21.73 -14.53
C LEU A 230 12.56 22.07 -14.61
N ILE A 231 11.79 21.46 -13.72
CA ILE A 231 10.34 21.68 -13.62
C ILE A 231 10.08 22.24 -12.24
N ASP A 232 9.55 23.45 -12.18
CA ASP A 232 9.18 24.08 -10.91
C ASP A 232 7.90 23.44 -10.35
N ASN A 233 7.96 23.04 -9.08
CA ASN A 233 6.91 22.30 -8.40
C ASN A 233 5.64 23.15 -8.19
N LYS A 234 5.76 24.49 -8.12
CA LYS A 234 4.65 25.40 -7.79
C LYS A 234 3.99 26.01 -9.02
N ASN A 235 4.78 26.58 -9.93
CA ASN A 235 4.25 27.36 -11.05
C ASN A 235 4.26 26.62 -12.39
N LYS A 236 4.70 25.35 -12.40
CA LYS A 236 4.77 24.48 -13.59
C LYS A 236 5.70 24.99 -14.69
N GLN A 237 6.58 25.95 -14.39
CA GLN A 237 7.54 26.45 -15.38
C GLN A 237 8.60 25.40 -15.68
N ILE A 238 8.90 25.29 -16.97
CA ILE A 238 9.91 24.37 -17.48
C ILE A 238 11.10 25.18 -17.97
N LYS A 239 12.27 24.92 -17.41
CA LYS A 239 13.54 25.54 -17.81
C LYS A 239 14.50 24.47 -18.32
N ARG A 240 15.16 24.73 -19.45
CA ARG A 240 16.25 23.90 -19.96
C ARG A 240 17.57 24.51 -19.56
N VAL A 241 18.48 23.68 -19.05
CA VAL A 241 19.84 24.09 -18.73
C VAL A 241 20.82 23.12 -19.39
N ARG A 242 21.97 23.64 -19.82
CA ARG A 242 23.05 22.87 -20.42
C ARG A 242 24.22 22.77 -19.45
N ILE A 243 24.74 21.56 -19.25
CA ILE A 243 25.96 21.32 -18.50
C ILE A 243 27.14 21.79 -19.35
N SER A 244 27.96 22.66 -18.76
CA SER A 244 29.22 23.09 -19.34
C SER A 244 30.31 22.11 -18.93
N PHE A 245 30.71 21.26 -19.88
CA PHE A 245 31.72 20.24 -19.70
C PHE A 245 32.50 20.04 -20.99
N SER A 246 33.83 20.05 -20.89
CA SER A 246 34.76 19.74 -21.98
C SER A 246 35.34 18.34 -21.74
N PRO A 247 34.77 17.29 -22.37
CA PRO A 247 35.24 15.92 -22.19
C PRO A 247 36.57 15.76 -22.95
N ASN A 248 37.69 16.13 -22.33
CA ASN A 248 39.02 15.95 -22.94
C ASN A 248 39.29 14.46 -23.18
N LYS A 249 38.98 13.97 -24.40
CA LYS A 249 39.29 12.60 -24.89
C LYS A 249 38.66 11.44 -24.10
N ILE A 250 37.56 11.66 -23.36
CA ILE A 250 36.86 10.59 -22.61
C ILE A 250 35.79 9.94 -23.52
N PRO A 251 35.86 8.62 -23.81
CA PRO A 251 34.96 7.96 -24.75
C PRO A 251 33.65 7.50 -24.09
N PHE A 252 32.88 8.43 -23.53
CA PHE A 252 31.60 8.12 -22.87
C PHE A 252 30.67 7.28 -23.74
N LYS A 253 29.92 6.38 -23.10
CA LYS A 253 28.93 5.51 -23.75
C LYS A 253 27.52 5.75 -23.20
N ASN A 254 27.36 5.74 -21.88
CA ASN A 254 26.07 5.75 -21.19
C ASN A 254 26.05 6.81 -20.07
N ILE A 255 26.09 8.08 -20.46
CA ILE A 255 26.10 9.19 -19.50
C ILE A 255 24.75 9.26 -18.77
N SER A 256 24.83 9.32 -17.44
CA SER A 256 23.71 9.57 -16.55
C SER A 256 23.99 10.76 -15.64
N ILE A 257 22.92 11.39 -15.18
CA ILE A 257 22.96 12.53 -14.28
C ILE A 257 22.17 12.22 -13.03
N ALA A 258 22.73 12.56 -11.87
CA ALA A 258 21.99 12.68 -10.63
C ALA A 258 22.10 14.11 -10.10
N VAL A 259 21.05 14.62 -9.46
CA VAL A 259 21.03 15.92 -8.79
C VAL A 259 20.78 15.69 -7.31
N ARG A 260 21.56 16.35 -6.46
CA ARG A 260 21.38 16.31 -5.01
C ARG A 260 21.94 17.54 -4.33
N ASP A 261 21.20 18.05 -3.36
CA ASP A 261 21.55 19.23 -2.58
C ASP A 261 21.89 20.40 -3.52
N SER A 262 23.07 20.98 -3.41
CA SER A 262 23.55 22.06 -4.30
C SER A 262 24.38 21.59 -5.50
N SER A 263 24.46 20.28 -5.71
CA SER A 263 25.40 19.63 -6.64
C SER A 263 24.67 18.77 -7.69
N PHE A 264 25.28 18.63 -8.85
CA PHE A 264 24.91 17.59 -9.82
C PHE A 264 26.09 16.66 -10.04
N TYR A 265 25.79 15.45 -10.47
CA TYR A 265 26.74 14.38 -10.67
C TYR A 265 26.55 13.84 -12.08
N LEU A 266 27.62 13.83 -12.88
CA LEU A 266 27.63 13.30 -14.24
C LEU A 266 28.53 12.07 -14.24
N PHE A 267 27.99 10.93 -14.66
CA PHE A 267 28.72 9.68 -14.52
C PHE A 267 28.39 8.68 -15.61
N ASP A 268 29.34 7.77 -15.85
CA ASP A 268 29.21 6.63 -16.75
C ASP A 268 29.81 5.41 -16.04
N GLY A 269 29.05 4.31 -16.01
CA GLY A 269 29.49 3.09 -15.34
C GLY A 269 30.35 2.18 -16.21
N SER A 270 30.21 2.30 -17.54
CA SER A 270 30.97 1.55 -18.55
C SER A 270 32.31 2.20 -18.88
N VAL A 271 32.43 3.50 -18.60
CA VAL A 271 33.67 4.27 -18.60
C VAL A 271 33.78 4.86 -17.21
N PRO A 272 34.60 4.29 -16.30
CA PRO A 272 34.47 4.45 -14.85
C PRO A 272 34.83 5.88 -14.41
N LYS A 273 33.88 6.79 -14.63
CA LYS A 273 34.02 8.22 -14.48
C LYS A 273 32.81 8.75 -13.75
N TYR A 274 33.09 9.56 -12.73
CA TYR A 274 32.10 10.10 -11.84
C TYR A 274 32.50 11.53 -11.48
N PHE A 275 31.82 12.50 -12.09
CA PHE A 275 32.11 13.91 -11.94
C PHE A 275 31.07 14.58 -11.06
N GLN A 276 31.49 15.62 -10.34
CA GLN A 276 30.61 16.48 -9.55
C GLN A 276 30.72 17.92 -10.04
N GLY A 277 29.58 18.59 -10.12
CA GLY A 277 29.48 19.98 -10.53
C GLY A 277 28.47 20.77 -9.70
N SER A 278 28.49 22.09 -9.85
CA SER A 278 27.61 22.98 -9.07
C SER A 278 26.32 23.31 -9.82
N LEU A 279 25.17 23.27 -9.14
CA LEU A 279 23.89 23.71 -9.70
C LEU A 279 23.81 25.22 -9.95
N LYS A 280 24.73 26.02 -9.37
CA LYS A 280 24.74 27.49 -9.54
C LYS A 280 25.14 27.88 -10.97
N ASN A 281 26.17 27.24 -11.50
CA ASN A 281 26.78 27.58 -12.79
C ASN A 281 26.74 26.42 -13.81
N TRP A 282 26.26 25.24 -13.41
CA TRP A 282 26.20 24.04 -14.25
C TRP A 282 27.54 23.64 -14.85
N LYS A 283 28.63 23.90 -14.11
CA LYS A 283 30.00 23.50 -14.46
C LYS A 283 30.44 22.35 -13.56
N ILE A 284 31.23 21.45 -14.16
CA ILE A 284 31.93 20.40 -13.42
C ILE A 284 33.12 21.02 -12.69
N ASN A 285 33.24 20.70 -11.40
CA ASN A 285 34.25 21.28 -10.52
C ASN A 285 35.19 20.22 -9.95
N ASN A 286 34.79 18.94 -9.94
CA ASN A 286 35.54 17.86 -9.30
C ASN A 286 35.39 16.52 -10.06
N ASP A 287 36.45 15.70 -10.05
CA ASP A 287 36.48 14.32 -10.58
C ASP A 287 36.73 13.35 -9.41
N PHE A 288 35.88 12.33 -9.28
CA PHE A 288 36.05 11.29 -8.26
C PHE A 288 37.05 10.26 -8.80
N ASP A 289 38.33 10.63 -8.74
CA ASP A 289 39.40 9.85 -9.36
C ASP A 289 39.51 8.43 -8.77
N GLY A 290 39.69 7.44 -9.65
CA GLY A 290 39.71 6.03 -9.30
C GLY A 290 38.34 5.43 -8.95
N PHE A 291 37.22 6.04 -9.36
CA PHE A 291 35.90 5.40 -9.25
C PHE A 291 35.91 4.05 -10.00
N PRO A 292 35.33 2.97 -9.45
CA PRO A 292 35.37 1.66 -10.10
C PRO A 292 34.34 1.54 -11.23
N TYR A 293 34.39 0.46 -12.01
CA TYR A 293 33.27 0.10 -12.91
C TYR A 293 32.00 -0.22 -12.13
N PHE A 294 30.86 0.29 -12.60
CA PHE A 294 29.57 0.12 -11.94
C PHE A 294 28.43 -0.01 -12.94
N THR A 295 27.32 -0.58 -12.49
CA THR A 295 26.05 -0.65 -13.24
C THR A 295 25.02 0.36 -12.75
N LYS A 296 25.13 0.76 -11.48
CA LYS A 296 24.34 1.84 -10.85
C LYS A 296 25.23 2.62 -9.89
N ALA A 297 25.01 3.93 -9.78
CA ALA A 297 25.64 4.76 -8.77
C ALA A 297 24.68 5.86 -8.34
N LEU A 298 24.76 6.24 -7.07
CA LEU A 298 24.08 7.39 -6.52
C LEU A 298 25.05 8.14 -5.61
N PRO A 299 25.01 9.48 -5.59
CA PRO A 299 25.69 10.24 -4.54
C PRO A 299 25.19 9.76 -3.16
N LEU A 300 25.97 9.99 -2.10
CA LEU A 300 25.53 9.90 -0.70
C LEU A 300 25.65 11.28 -0.05
N ASP A 301 26.73 11.98 -0.37
CA ASP A 301 27.02 13.39 -0.07
C ASP A 301 28.04 13.93 -1.10
N ASP A 302 28.67 15.07 -0.81
CA ASP A 302 29.66 15.69 -1.69
C ASP A 302 31.00 14.92 -1.83
N PHE A 303 31.25 13.90 -1.00
CA PHE A 303 32.52 13.16 -0.96
C PHE A 303 32.38 11.65 -1.17
N SER A 304 31.15 11.13 -1.12
CA SER A 304 30.90 9.69 -1.10
C SER A 304 29.83 9.22 -2.08
N ALA A 305 30.21 8.16 -2.79
CA ALA A 305 29.50 7.27 -3.70
C ALA A 305 28.82 6.07 -3.03
N VAL A 306 27.56 5.72 -3.31
CA VAL A 306 27.15 4.30 -3.30
C VAL A 306 27.03 3.81 -4.73
N PHE A 307 27.55 2.63 -5.00
CA PHE A 307 27.47 2.03 -6.32
C PHE A 307 27.19 0.54 -6.26
N ARG A 308 26.65 0.01 -7.36
CA ARG A 308 26.54 -1.41 -7.62
C ARG A 308 27.49 -1.78 -8.73
N SER A 309 28.30 -2.82 -8.51
CA SER A 309 29.21 -3.38 -9.51
C SER A 309 28.91 -4.86 -9.69
N ASN A 310 29.26 -5.42 -10.85
CA ASN A 310 29.22 -6.85 -11.13
C ASN A 310 30.60 -7.51 -10.92
N ASN A 311 31.49 -6.87 -10.14
CA ASN A 311 32.86 -7.32 -9.89
C ASN A 311 32.99 -8.37 -8.75
N ALA A 312 31.90 -9.04 -8.37
CA ALA A 312 31.97 -10.16 -7.44
C ALA A 312 32.32 -11.48 -8.16
N LYS A 313 32.53 -12.56 -7.39
CA LYS A 313 32.76 -13.89 -7.96
C LYS A 313 31.59 -14.25 -8.89
N ASN A 314 31.88 -14.82 -10.06
CA ASN A 314 30.90 -15.21 -11.09
C ASN A 314 30.06 -14.03 -11.62
N ALA A 315 30.63 -12.84 -11.70
CA ALA A 315 29.98 -11.62 -12.18
C ALA A 315 28.73 -11.20 -11.37
N ALA A 316 28.62 -11.67 -10.12
CA ALA A 316 27.49 -11.35 -9.26
C ALA A 316 27.45 -9.85 -8.88
N ASN A 317 26.25 -9.32 -8.60
CA ASN A 317 26.15 -7.94 -8.15
C ASN A 317 26.66 -7.80 -6.72
N VAL A 318 27.37 -6.70 -6.47
CA VAL A 318 27.86 -6.29 -5.15
C VAL A 318 27.68 -4.79 -4.99
N LEU A 319 27.30 -4.36 -3.79
CA LEU A 319 27.29 -2.95 -3.43
C LEU A 319 28.66 -2.52 -2.91
N GLY A 320 29.04 -1.28 -3.21
CA GLY A 320 30.25 -0.68 -2.70
C GLY A 320 30.03 0.77 -2.31
N ILE A 321 30.85 1.23 -1.38
CA ILE A 321 30.94 2.63 -0.98
C ILE A 321 32.24 3.18 -1.50
N TYR A 322 32.16 4.28 -2.23
CA TYR A 322 33.31 5.09 -2.63
C TYR A 322 33.38 6.32 -1.72
N ASN A 323 34.55 6.69 -1.23
CA ASN A 323 34.76 7.89 -0.41
C ASN A 323 36.09 8.54 -0.77
N THR A 324 36.06 9.78 -1.25
CA THR A 324 37.27 10.54 -1.60
C THR A 324 38.16 10.85 -0.39
N SER A 325 37.56 10.97 0.79
CA SER A 325 38.24 11.34 2.04
C SER A 325 38.90 10.15 2.74
N ASP A 326 38.68 8.91 2.29
CA ASP A 326 39.25 7.72 2.93
C ASP A 326 40.67 7.43 2.42
N THR A 327 41.65 7.63 3.28
CA THR A 327 43.08 7.41 2.99
C THR A 327 43.49 5.94 3.04
N SER A 328 42.71 5.07 3.71
CA SER A 328 42.99 3.63 3.84
C SER A 328 42.55 2.79 2.64
N GLY A 329 41.76 3.40 1.76
CA GLY A 329 41.21 2.77 0.56
C GLY A 329 39.88 3.43 0.20
N ARG A 330 39.86 4.15 -0.93
CA ARG A 330 38.68 4.91 -1.37
C ARG A 330 37.45 4.03 -1.65
N ILE A 331 37.60 2.72 -1.80
CA ILE A 331 36.53 1.79 -2.16
C ILE A 331 36.39 0.70 -1.11
N LYS A 332 35.17 0.52 -0.59
CA LYS A 332 34.80 -0.57 0.31
C LYS A 332 33.65 -1.38 -0.29
N TYR A 333 33.94 -2.60 -0.74
CA TYR A 333 32.92 -3.53 -1.22
C TYR A 333 32.20 -4.22 -0.05
N LYS A 334 30.87 -4.31 -0.14
CA LYS A 334 29.98 -4.95 0.85
C LYS A 334 29.39 -6.22 0.27
N ARG A 335 30.21 -7.27 0.25
CA ARG A 335 29.90 -8.55 -0.43
C ARG A 335 28.71 -9.28 0.19
N ASP A 336 28.46 -9.10 1.47
CA ASP A 336 27.39 -9.80 2.20
C ASP A 336 26.07 -9.04 2.22
N LEU A 337 26.04 -7.82 1.65
CA LEU A 337 24.84 -6.98 1.71
C LEU A 337 23.75 -7.52 0.77
N LEU A 338 24.14 -7.97 -0.44
CA LEU A 338 23.24 -8.58 -1.41
C LEU A 338 23.25 -10.11 -1.27
N GLU A 339 22.12 -10.70 -0.86
CA GLU A 339 22.01 -12.15 -0.71
C GLU A 339 21.66 -12.85 -2.01
N ARG A 340 22.50 -13.83 -2.36
CA ARG A 340 22.32 -14.71 -3.52
C ARG A 340 21.39 -15.88 -3.19
N GLN A 341 20.43 -16.15 -4.06
CA GLN A 341 19.55 -17.33 -4.04
C GLN A 341 19.90 -18.33 -5.15
N THR A 342 20.36 -17.86 -6.32
CA THR A 342 20.64 -18.70 -7.49
C THR A 342 21.97 -18.33 -8.15
N ASP A 343 21.98 -17.43 -9.13
CA ASP A 343 23.12 -17.19 -10.02
C ASP A 343 24.02 -16.04 -9.57
N GLY A 344 23.51 -15.15 -8.73
CA GLY A 344 24.18 -13.97 -8.21
C GLY A 344 24.02 -12.74 -9.10
N ILE A 345 23.40 -12.85 -10.28
CA ILE A 345 23.28 -11.77 -11.26
C ILE A 345 21.84 -11.29 -11.33
N PHE A 346 20.89 -12.16 -11.68
CA PHE A 346 19.49 -11.77 -11.78
C PHE A 346 18.84 -11.72 -10.40
N ASP A 347 19.10 -12.71 -9.57
CA ASP A 347 18.53 -12.82 -8.22
C ASP A 347 18.96 -11.68 -7.28
N THR A 348 20.10 -11.05 -7.56
CA THR A 348 20.59 -9.88 -6.83
C THR A 348 20.33 -8.55 -7.53
N ASP A 349 19.72 -8.55 -8.72
CA ASP A 349 19.38 -7.33 -9.46
C ASP A 349 18.26 -6.56 -8.73
N GLY A 350 18.26 -5.25 -8.90
CA GLY A 350 17.42 -4.36 -8.12
C GLY A 350 17.67 -2.88 -8.36
N MET A 351 16.91 -2.07 -7.63
CA MET A 351 16.96 -0.62 -7.62
C MET A 351 17.78 -0.14 -6.42
N LEU A 352 18.79 0.68 -6.70
CA LEU A 352 19.58 1.38 -5.69
C LEU A 352 18.98 2.75 -5.46
N LEU A 353 18.66 3.07 -4.20
CA LEU A 353 18.01 4.30 -3.76
C LEU A 353 18.71 4.81 -2.49
N TYR A 354 18.46 6.07 -2.14
CA TYR A 354 19.00 6.68 -0.91
C TYR A 354 17.98 7.62 -0.29
N SER A 355 17.81 7.52 1.03
CA SER A 355 17.09 8.50 1.85
C SER A 355 18.08 9.49 2.46
N PRO A 356 18.11 10.76 2.01
CA PRO A 356 18.99 11.79 2.60
C PRO A 356 18.64 12.09 4.07
N LYS A 357 17.33 12.16 4.38
CA LYS A 357 16.84 12.49 5.73
C LYS A 357 17.27 11.44 6.75
N LEU A 358 17.13 10.14 6.42
CA LEU A 358 17.52 9.05 7.30
C LEU A 358 19.01 8.67 7.18
N LYS A 359 19.69 9.20 6.16
CA LYS A 359 21.05 8.80 5.76
C LYS A 359 21.17 7.29 5.53
N LYS A 360 20.15 6.69 4.92
CA LYS A 360 20.05 5.25 4.66
C LYS A 360 20.09 4.93 3.17
N ILE A 361 20.88 3.93 2.82
CA ILE A 361 20.83 3.28 1.50
C ILE A 361 19.67 2.31 1.51
N VAL A 362 18.88 2.34 0.45
CA VAL A 362 17.76 1.42 0.23
C VAL A 362 18.04 0.63 -1.05
N TYR A 363 18.02 -0.69 -0.96
CA TYR A 363 18.15 -1.57 -2.12
C TYR A 363 16.93 -2.46 -2.25
N LEU A 364 16.17 -2.31 -3.34
CA LEU A 364 14.94 -3.04 -3.58
C LEU A 364 15.14 -4.05 -4.71
N TYR A 365 14.93 -5.33 -4.46
CA TYR A 365 15.13 -6.37 -5.47
C TYR A 365 14.05 -6.35 -6.54
N TYR A 366 14.42 -6.65 -7.80
CA TYR A 366 13.45 -6.69 -8.90
C TYR A 366 12.53 -7.91 -8.84
N TYR A 367 13.06 -9.07 -8.47
CA TYR A 367 12.42 -10.38 -8.72
C TYR A 367 12.03 -11.14 -7.46
N ARG A 368 12.12 -10.49 -6.30
CA ARG A 368 11.67 -11.02 -5.01
C ARG A 368 11.10 -9.91 -4.14
N ASN A 369 10.27 -10.27 -3.17
CA ASN A 369 9.58 -9.37 -2.26
C ASN A 369 10.46 -8.83 -1.12
N GLU A 370 11.71 -8.45 -1.40
CA GLU A 370 12.66 -8.03 -0.36
C GLU A 370 13.28 -6.67 -0.68
N PHE A 371 13.58 -5.90 0.38
CA PHE A 371 14.44 -4.73 0.31
C PHE A 371 15.40 -4.67 1.50
N ILE A 372 16.47 -3.92 1.33
CA ILE A 372 17.57 -3.80 2.28
C ILE A 372 17.69 -2.36 2.71
N ILE A 373 17.84 -2.14 4.02
CA ILE A 373 18.21 -0.86 4.60
C ILE A 373 19.63 -0.96 5.14
N ALA A 374 20.51 -0.10 4.67
CA ALA A 374 21.89 0.00 5.14
C ALA A 374 22.24 1.43 5.55
N ASP A 375 23.20 1.59 6.46
CA ASP A 375 23.75 2.90 6.77
C ASP A 375 24.61 3.44 5.61
N LYS A 376 25.07 4.69 5.72
CA LYS A 376 25.93 5.34 4.71
C LYS A 376 27.28 4.64 4.52
N LEU A 377 27.73 3.86 5.51
CA LEU A 377 28.97 3.07 5.43
C LEU A 377 28.73 1.70 4.79
N GLY A 378 27.48 1.38 4.40
CA GLY A 378 27.09 0.12 3.80
C GLY A 378 26.98 -1.03 4.79
N ASN A 379 26.76 -0.76 6.08
CA ASN A 379 26.45 -1.79 7.07
C ASN A 379 24.95 -2.05 7.09
N LEU A 380 24.57 -3.33 7.11
CA LEU A 380 23.18 -3.76 7.15
C LEU A 380 22.51 -3.21 8.43
N SER A 381 21.39 -2.52 8.26
CA SER A 381 20.50 -2.16 9.38
C SER A 381 19.44 -3.24 9.56
N TYR A 382 18.69 -3.56 8.51
CA TYR A 382 17.74 -4.68 8.49
C TYR A 382 17.31 -5.03 7.06
N ARG A 383 16.63 -6.18 6.90
CA ARG A 383 15.96 -6.59 5.65
C ARG A 383 14.45 -6.54 5.85
N GLY A 384 13.76 -5.84 4.96
CA GLY A 384 12.31 -5.73 4.94
C GLY A 384 11.71 -6.50 3.78
N HIS A 385 10.40 -6.70 3.82
CA HIS A 385 9.67 -7.36 2.74
C HIS A 385 8.61 -6.42 2.17
N THR A 386 8.41 -6.49 0.85
CA THR A 386 7.21 -5.90 0.24
C THR A 386 6.00 -6.79 0.52
N ILE A 387 4.78 -6.26 0.37
CA ILE A 387 3.55 -7.04 0.61
C ILE A 387 3.38 -8.21 -0.36
N ASP A 388 4.19 -8.27 -1.41
CA ASP A 388 4.17 -9.38 -2.35
C ASP A 388 4.55 -10.72 -1.68
N THR A 389 4.22 -11.85 -2.32
CA THR A 389 4.44 -13.21 -1.80
C THR A 389 5.62 -13.95 -2.43
N ILE A 390 6.25 -13.42 -3.48
CA ILE A 390 7.35 -14.06 -4.20
C ILE A 390 8.67 -13.87 -3.45
N LYS A 391 8.98 -14.81 -2.54
CA LYS A 391 10.26 -14.82 -1.79
C LYS A 391 11.45 -15.32 -2.61
N ASN A 392 11.22 -16.37 -3.40
CA ASN A 392 12.26 -17.03 -4.18
C ASN A 392 12.15 -16.65 -5.65
N VAL A 393 13.28 -16.30 -6.24
CA VAL A 393 13.38 -15.90 -7.64
C VAL A 393 13.06 -17.10 -8.55
N LYS A 394 12.04 -16.97 -9.40
CA LYS A 394 11.60 -18.02 -10.35
C LYS A 394 12.28 -17.87 -11.71
N ILE A 395 13.61 -17.77 -11.74
CA ILE A 395 14.38 -17.63 -12.99
C ILE A 395 15.09 -18.94 -13.31
N LYS A 396 14.88 -19.45 -14.52
CA LYS A 396 15.75 -20.47 -15.12
C LYS A 396 16.78 -19.73 -15.99
N THR A 397 18.07 -19.92 -15.71
CA THR A 397 19.18 -19.35 -16.49
C THR A 397 19.71 -20.42 -17.44
N ALA A 398 20.00 -20.05 -18.69
CA ALA A 398 20.79 -20.85 -19.62
C ALA A 398 22.15 -20.16 -19.84
N SER A 399 23.25 -20.90 -19.75
CA SER A 399 24.58 -20.37 -20.13
C SER A 399 24.81 -20.59 -21.62
N LEU A 400 25.19 -19.55 -22.35
CA LEU A 400 25.78 -19.70 -23.68
C LEU A 400 27.29 -19.39 -23.59
N ASN A 401 28.10 -20.27 -24.19
CA ASN A 401 29.54 -20.13 -24.40
C ASN A 401 30.38 -19.73 -23.16
N ASN A 402 31.05 -20.71 -22.54
CA ASN A 402 32.11 -20.53 -21.53
C ASN A 402 31.71 -19.62 -20.34
N ASP A 403 30.48 -19.74 -19.83
CA ASP A 403 29.98 -19.05 -18.61
C ASP A 403 30.01 -17.50 -18.62
N LYS A 404 30.40 -16.87 -19.73
CA LYS A 404 30.51 -15.41 -19.84
C LYS A 404 29.20 -14.73 -20.22
N GLU A 405 28.31 -15.44 -20.91
CA GLU A 405 26.99 -14.94 -21.30
C GLU A 405 25.89 -15.84 -20.74
N ARG A 406 25.06 -15.28 -19.85
CA ARG A 406 23.91 -15.97 -19.27
C ARG A 406 22.64 -15.35 -19.83
N THR A 407 21.83 -16.17 -20.49
CA THR A 407 20.55 -15.77 -21.05
C THR A 407 19.40 -16.30 -20.20
N ILE A 408 18.33 -15.54 -20.20
CA ILE A 408 17.08 -15.89 -19.51
C ILE A 408 16.36 -16.93 -20.39
N SER A 409 16.04 -18.11 -19.85
CA SER A 409 15.34 -19.17 -20.59
C SER A 409 13.83 -19.25 -20.32
N SER A 410 13.28 -18.34 -19.50
CA SER A 410 11.85 -18.27 -19.15
C SER A 410 11.45 -16.82 -18.83
N PRO A 411 10.25 -16.33 -19.19
CA PRO A 411 9.87 -14.93 -18.98
C PRO A 411 10.03 -14.53 -17.51
N VAL A 412 10.83 -13.49 -17.26
CA VAL A 412 11.11 -13.03 -15.91
C VAL A 412 9.92 -12.23 -15.39
N TYR A 413 9.32 -12.70 -14.30
CA TYR A 413 8.31 -11.95 -13.58
C TYR A 413 9.01 -10.91 -12.70
N ILE A 414 9.07 -9.67 -13.18
CA ILE A 414 9.42 -8.51 -12.34
C ILE A 414 8.36 -8.42 -11.25
N VAL A 415 8.78 -8.43 -9.99
CA VAL A 415 7.93 -8.23 -8.81
C VAL A 415 7.80 -6.73 -8.53
N ASN A 416 8.95 -6.04 -8.39
CA ASN A 416 9.01 -4.61 -8.08
C ASN A 416 9.56 -3.86 -9.29
N ALA A 417 8.73 -3.14 -10.06
CA ALA A 417 9.18 -2.56 -11.33
C ALA A 417 9.88 -1.21 -11.18
N HIS A 418 9.32 -0.34 -10.34
CA HIS A 418 9.78 1.04 -10.15
C HIS A 418 9.67 1.40 -8.68
N SER A 419 10.52 2.30 -8.22
CA SER A 419 10.47 2.78 -6.85
C SER A 419 11.05 4.17 -6.71
N ALA A 420 10.68 4.82 -5.62
CA ALA A 420 11.27 6.07 -5.17
C ALA A 420 11.28 6.10 -3.64
N VAL A 421 12.20 6.87 -3.08
CA VAL A 421 12.28 7.10 -1.63
C VAL A 421 12.17 8.58 -1.38
N TYR A 422 11.34 8.96 -0.42
CA TYR A 422 11.24 10.31 0.08
C TYR A 422 11.12 10.27 1.60
N GLN A 423 12.07 10.89 2.29
CA GLN A 423 12.19 10.83 3.75
C GLN A 423 12.20 9.37 4.27
N ASN A 424 11.22 8.99 5.08
CA ASN A 424 11.05 7.64 5.65
C ASN A 424 10.21 6.70 4.78
N LEU A 425 9.70 7.16 3.65
CA LEU A 425 8.77 6.41 2.84
C LEU A 425 9.44 5.81 1.60
N LEU A 426 9.19 4.53 1.37
CA LEU A 426 9.52 3.80 0.15
C LEU A 426 8.23 3.57 -0.64
N PHE A 427 8.22 4.07 -1.87
CA PHE A 427 7.13 3.91 -2.84
C PHE A 427 7.54 2.83 -3.83
N VAL A 428 6.70 1.81 -4.02
CA VAL A 428 7.01 0.65 -4.87
C VAL A 428 5.88 0.38 -5.85
N ASN A 429 6.19 0.36 -7.14
CA ASN A 429 5.28 -0.15 -8.17
C ASN A 429 5.40 -1.68 -8.22
N SER A 430 4.43 -2.37 -7.62
CA SER A 430 4.34 -3.83 -7.66
C SER A 430 3.63 -4.32 -8.92
N LYS A 431 4.17 -5.36 -9.55
CA LYS A 431 3.62 -6.00 -10.74
C LYS A 431 2.86 -7.29 -10.45
N ILE A 432 2.68 -7.60 -9.17
CA ILE A 432 1.89 -8.75 -8.75
C ILE A 432 0.51 -8.26 -8.28
N LYS A 433 -0.53 -8.96 -8.74
CA LYS A 433 -1.92 -8.65 -8.43
C LYS A 433 -2.25 -9.13 -7.01
N GLY A 434 -2.74 -8.22 -6.17
CA GLY A 434 -3.10 -8.52 -4.78
C GLY A 434 -4.25 -9.51 -4.68
N LYS A 435 -4.41 -10.11 -3.50
CA LYS A 435 -5.59 -10.90 -3.15
C LYS A 435 -6.80 -9.96 -3.09
N ASN A 436 -7.86 -10.29 -3.83
CA ASN A 436 -9.09 -9.49 -3.96
C ASN A 436 -8.93 -8.15 -4.70
N GLU A 437 -7.89 -8.02 -5.54
CA GLU A 437 -7.69 -6.84 -6.38
C GLU A 437 -8.83 -6.68 -7.41
N ILE A 438 -9.34 -5.46 -7.58
CA ILE A 438 -10.35 -5.15 -8.59
C ILE A 438 -9.71 -5.20 -9.99
N ASP A 439 -10.18 -6.09 -10.86
CA ASP A 439 -9.65 -6.31 -12.22
C ASP A 439 -9.55 -5.03 -13.05
N LYS A 440 -10.63 -4.26 -13.08
CA LYS A 440 -10.69 -2.99 -13.83
C LYS A 440 -9.66 -1.98 -13.33
N LEU A 441 -9.40 -1.94 -12.02
CA LEU A 441 -8.39 -1.06 -11.44
C LEU A 441 -6.99 -1.53 -11.83
N TRP A 442 -6.72 -2.83 -11.68
CA TRP A 442 -5.45 -3.46 -12.00
C TRP A 442 -5.05 -3.28 -13.48
N GLU A 443 -5.99 -3.43 -14.41
CA GLU A 443 -5.71 -3.29 -15.84
C GLU A 443 -5.40 -1.83 -16.24
N ARG A 444 -6.05 -0.86 -15.58
CA ARG A 444 -6.01 0.56 -15.94
C ARG A 444 -4.98 1.37 -15.15
N SER A 445 -4.31 0.77 -14.17
CA SER A 445 -3.38 1.49 -13.31
C SER A 445 -2.13 0.69 -12.95
N SER A 446 -1.09 1.44 -12.60
CA SER A 446 0.09 0.93 -11.92
C SER A 446 -0.09 1.20 -10.43
N ILE A 447 -0.18 0.14 -9.63
CA ILE A 447 -0.40 0.26 -8.18
C ILE A 447 0.91 0.59 -7.49
N ILE A 448 0.90 1.64 -6.68
CA ILE A 448 2.03 2.08 -5.86
C ILE A 448 1.75 1.67 -4.41
N ASP A 449 2.56 0.75 -3.90
CA ASP A 449 2.56 0.32 -2.50
C ASP A 449 3.50 1.23 -1.69
N LEU A 450 3.05 1.69 -0.53
CA LEU A 450 3.77 2.61 0.35
C LEU A 450 4.23 1.91 1.62
N TYR A 451 5.51 2.05 1.96
CA TYR A 451 6.12 1.45 3.13
C TYR A 451 6.86 2.50 3.96
N ASP A 452 6.77 2.40 5.28
CA ASP A 452 7.66 3.13 6.19
C ASP A 452 8.92 2.27 6.46
N ILE A 453 10.07 2.75 5.97
CA ILE A 453 11.37 2.08 6.15
C ILE A 453 12.02 2.36 7.50
N LYS A 454 11.39 3.15 8.38
CA LYS A 454 11.81 3.30 9.77
C LYS A 454 11.18 2.23 10.65
N THR A 455 9.88 1.99 10.47
CA THR A 455 9.11 1.01 11.25
C THR A 455 8.98 -0.36 10.57
N ASN A 456 9.43 -0.49 9.33
CA ASN A 456 9.30 -1.71 8.50
C ASN A 456 7.83 -2.14 8.33
N LYS A 457 6.95 -1.17 8.05
CA LYS A 457 5.51 -1.40 7.91
C LYS A 457 5.01 -1.02 6.53
N TYR A 458 4.10 -1.84 6.00
CA TYR A 458 3.24 -1.44 4.88
C TYR A 458 2.15 -0.51 5.39
N LEU A 459 1.92 0.60 4.68
CA LEU A 459 0.97 1.63 5.09
C LEU A 459 -0.32 1.55 4.27
N LEU A 460 -0.20 1.69 2.95
CA LEU A 460 -1.31 1.79 2.01
C LEU A 460 -0.84 1.56 0.58
N SER A 461 -1.80 1.44 -0.35
CA SER A 461 -1.56 1.45 -1.78
C SER A 461 -2.46 2.48 -2.47
N PHE A 462 -2.00 3.00 -3.61
CA PHE A 462 -2.83 3.88 -4.45
C PHE A 462 -2.51 3.70 -5.94
N PRO A 463 -3.49 3.93 -6.83
CA PRO A 463 -3.30 3.76 -8.26
C PRO A 463 -2.66 4.98 -8.91
N VAL A 464 -1.75 4.74 -9.86
CA VAL A 464 -1.34 5.72 -10.88
C VAL A 464 -1.88 5.23 -12.23
N TYR A 465 -2.85 5.95 -12.78
CA TYR A 465 -3.56 5.52 -13.99
C TYR A 465 -2.68 5.55 -15.24
N HIS A 466 -2.91 4.58 -16.13
CA HIS A 466 -2.30 4.48 -17.44
C HIS A 466 -2.82 5.56 -18.39
N ILE A 467 -1.97 6.02 -19.32
CA ILE A 467 -2.39 6.87 -20.45
C ILE A 467 -2.59 5.96 -21.66
N GLY A 468 -3.85 5.67 -21.99
CA GLY A 468 -4.19 4.66 -23.00
C GLY A 468 -3.60 3.30 -22.64
N LYS A 469 -2.74 2.74 -23.52
CA LYS A 469 -2.01 1.47 -23.27
C LYS A 469 -0.64 1.68 -22.62
N LYS A 470 -0.24 2.91 -22.34
CA LYS A 470 1.10 3.24 -21.81
C LYS A 470 1.11 3.17 -20.29
N ARG A 471 2.09 2.45 -19.75
CA ARG A 471 2.27 2.22 -18.31
C ARG A 471 3.35 3.13 -17.72
N LEU A 472 3.37 3.21 -16.38
CA LEU A 472 4.42 3.89 -15.64
C LEU A 472 5.81 3.33 -16.03
N ARG A 473 6.77 4.23 -16.26
CA ARG A 473 8.17 3.89 -16.56
C ARG A 473 9.14 4.27 -15.46
N SER A 474 8.81 5.28 -14.67
CA SER A 474 9.55 5.68 -13.47
C SER A 474 8.72 6.69 -12.69
N LEU A 475 9.06 6.87 -11.42
CA LEU A 475 8.45 7.88 -10.57
C LEU A 475 9.52 8.58 -9.71
N THR A 476 9.22 9.79 -9.28
CA THR A 476 9.93 10.46 -8.19
C THR A 476 8.94 11.19 -7.30
N ILE A 477 9.37 11.46 -6.07
CA ILE A 477 8.51 11.98 -5.02
C ILE A 477 9.09 13.30 -4.51
N THR A 478 8.18 14.20 -4.16
CA THR A 478 8.43 15.44 -3.43
C THR A 478 7.52 15.46 -2.21
N GLU A 479 7.60 16.50 -1.39
CA GLU A 479 6.76 16.65 -0.20
C GLU A 479 5.26 16.58 -0.52
N GLU A 480 4.84 17.24 -1.60
CA GLU A 480 3.41 17.37 -1.93
C GLU A 480 2.94 16.43 -3.04
N ASN A 481 3.85 16.00 -3.92
CA ASN A 481 3.45 15.38 -5.18
C ASN A 481 4.29 14.15 -5.55
N LEU A 482 3.63 13.21 -6.21
CA LEU A 482 4.24 12.16 -7.02
C LEU A 482 4.32 12.63 -8.47
N TYR A 483 5.49 12.45 -9.07
CA TYR A 483 5.76 12.70 -10.48
C TYR A 483 5.99 11.37 -11.17
N ALA A 484 5.24 11.10 -12.24
CA ALA A 484 5.26 9.84 -12.99
C ALA A 484 5.61 10.08 -14.45
N LEU A 485 6.60 9.36 -14.97
CA LEU A 485 6.87 9.33 -16.41
C LEU A 485 6.08 8.19 -17.06
N ILE A 486 5.19 8.55 -17.99
CA ILE A 486 4.36 7.64 -18.78
C ILE A 486 4.60 7.96 -20.26
N ASP A 487 5.36 7.09 -20.95
CA ASP A 487 5.83 7.33 -22.32
C ASP A 487 6.54 8.68 -22.50
N LYS A 488 5.91 9.64 -23.17
CA LYS A 488 6.40 11.02 -23.44
C LYS A 488 5.80 12.05 -22.48
N THR A 489 4.97 11.63 -21.54
CA THR A 489 4.20 12.50 -20.66
C THR A 489 4.74 12.41 -19.25
N LEU A 490 4.91 13.57 -18.60
CA LEU A 490 5.08 13.67 -17.17
C LEU A 490 3.71 13.94 -16.54
N VAL A 491 3.27 13.05 -15.66
CA VAL A 491 2.00 13.15 -14.94
C VAL A 491 2.27 13.47 -13.48
N VAL A 492 1.48 14.37 -12.91
CA VAL A 492 1.64 14.81 -11.51
C VAL A 492 0.40 14.46 -10.71
N TYR A 493 0.61 13.79 -9.57
CA TYR A 493 -0.41 13.46 -8.59
C TYR A 493 -0.13 14.18 -7.28
N LYS A 494 -1.13 14.86 -6.71
CA LYS A 494 -1.07 15.50 -5.39
C LYS A 494 -1.34 14.46 -4.32
N PHE A 495 -0.56 14.46 -3.25
CA PHE A 495 -0.87 13.69 -2.06
C PHE A 495 -1.96 14.35 -1.23
N SER A 496 -2.86 13.54 -0.68
CA SER A 496 -3.77 13.97 0.38
C SER A 496 -3.09 13.95 1.75
N ASP A 497 -3.80 14.44 2.76
CA ASP A 497 -3.29 14.53 4.13
C ASP A 497 -2.94 13.16 4.73
N ILE A 498 -3.52 12.06 4.21
CA ILE A 498 -3.21 10.71 4.66
C ILE A 498 -1.73 10.39 4.39
N ILE A 499 -1.24 10.61 3.17
CA ILE A 499 0.17 10.35 2.85
C ILE A 499 1.07 11.42 3.51
N LYS A 500 0.63 12.68 3.53
CA LYS A 500 1.43 13.77 4.12
C LYS A 500 1.68 13.58 5.62
N LYS A 501 0.73 12.99 6.35
CA LYS A 501 0.92 12.65 7.77
C LYS A 501 1.98 11.57 7.99
N GLU A 502 2.17 10.67 7.03
CA GLU A 502 3.19 9.61 7.08
C GLU A 502 4.58 10.10 6.67
N ILE A 503 4.63 11.18 5.89
CA ILE A 503 5.86 11.93 5.59
C ILE A 503 6.25 12.65 6.88
N SER A 504 7.33 12.24 7.52
CA SER A 504 7.84 12.83 8.76
C SER A 504 6.95 12.72 10.02
N SER A 505 6.08 11.72 10.11
CA SER A 505 5.64 11.22 11.43
C SER A 505 6.81 10.51 12.12
N HIS A 506 7.30 11.11 13.22
CA HIS A 506 8.36 10.65 14.15
C HIS A 506 9.80 11.05 13.87
#